data_AF-L9M0J8-F1
#
_entry.id   AF-L9M0J8-F1
#
_cell.length_a   1.000
_cell.length_b   1.000
_cell.length_c   1.000
_cell.angle_alpha   90.00
_cell.angle_beta   90.00
_cell.angle_gamma   90.00
#
_symmetry.space_group_name_H-M   'P 1'
#
loop_
_entity.id
_entity.type
_entity.pdbx_description
1 polymer ?
#
loop_
_entity_poly.entity_id
_entity_poly.type
_entity_poly.pdbx_seq_one_letter_code
_entity_poly.pdbx_strand_id
1 'polypeptide(L)'
;MAGNIEKSALDKISTQELQHLITVSTGFIDAYIINCYGKDPMLLPQNVVLSAQNSPIHVPVVEWHEKKLPTFSVSDPRKALGVALIIEGEEADDRFALMCNEMPNSIRLRISEVVDVEDAVEDKTIFQYVKIGNVRYHVPDLDQIQLEVGLKKAE
;
A
#
# COMPACT_ATOMS: atom_id res chain seq x y z
N MET A 1 19.36 35.72 31.71
CA MET A 1 19.89 34.58 30.93
C MET A 1 19.03 34.46 29.67
N ALA A 2 19.58 34.91 28.54
CA ALA A 2 18.90 34.96 27.26
C ALA A 2 19.11 33.65 26.49
N GLY A 3 18.08 33.23 25.74
CA GLY A 3 18.03 31.95 25.03
C GLY A 3 18.91 31.86 23.79
N ASN A 4 19.08 30.61 23.34
CA ASN A 4 19.28 30.19 21.94
C ASN A 4 19.77 28.73 21.92
N ILE A 5 18.86 27.75 21.85
CA ILE A 5 19.19 26.40 21.33
C ILE A 5 17.94 25.80 20.66
N GLU A 6 17.39 26.43 19.61
CA GLU A 6 16.39 25.79 18.74
C GLU A 6 16.62 26.19 17.27
N LYS A 7 17.86 26.09 16.78
CA LYS A 7 18.20 26.49 15.41
C LYS A 7 18.95 25.47 14.55
N SER A 8 19.03 24.19 14.94
CA SER A 8 19.83 23.22 14.15
C SER A 8 19.19 21.86 13.83
N ALA A 9 17.93 21.62 14.16
CA ALA A 9 17.26 20.36 13.75
C ALA A 9 16.39 20.51 12.49
N LEU A 10 16.03 21.74 12.10
CA LEU A 10 15.08 22.01 11.01
C LEU A 10 15.74 22.16 9.62
N ASP A 11 17.05 22.36 9.55
CA ASP A 11 17.76 22.71 8.30
C ASP A 11 18.15 21.50 7.42
N LYS A 12 17.71 20.29 7.76
CA LYS A 12 18.05 19.06 7.02
C LYS A 12 16.85 18.20 6.62
N ILE A 13 15.63 18.73 6.68
CA ILE A 13 14.46 18.01 6.17
C ILE A 13 14.39 18.25 4.67
N SER A 14 14.58 17.20 3.89
CA SER A 14 14.47 17.28 2.43
C SER A 14 13.08 17.78 2.03
N THR A 15 12.97 18.48 0.90
CA THR A 15 11.67 19.00 0.43
C THR A 15 10.64 17.89 0.22
N GLN A 16 11.09 16.65 -0.04
CA GLN A 16 10.25 15.44 -0.12
C GLN A 16 9.75 14.97 1.26
N GLU A 17 10.59 14.97 2.29
CA GLU A 17 10.16 14.67 3.66
C GLU A 17 9.21 15.75 4.20
N LEU A 18 9.43 17.02 3.84
CA LEU A 18 8.48 18.11 4.14
C LEU A 18 7.14 17.91 3.44
N GLN A 19 7.13 17.48 2.17
CA GLN A 19 5.88 17.18 1.45
C GLN A 19 5.16 15.97 2.04
N HIS A 20 5.89 14.93 2.44
CA HIS A 20 5.34 13.79 3.18
C HIS A 20 4.76 14.24 4.53
N LEU A 21 5.50 15.03 5.32
CA LEU A 21 5.06 15.61 6.59
C LEU A 21 3.85 16.53 6.45
N ILE A 22 3.76 17.36 5.40
CA ILE A 22 2.61 18.23 5.15
C ILE A 22 1.37 17.39 4.81
N THR A 23 1.53 16.34 4.01
CA THR A 23 0.41 15.46 3.62
C THR A 23 -0.13 14.72 4.85
N VAL A 24 0.76 14.16 5.68
CA VAL A 24 0.43 13.49 6.95
C VAL A 24 -0.13 14.46 8.01
N SER A 25 0.31 15.72 8.01
CA SER A 25 -0.10 16.78 8.96
C SER A 25 -1.54 17.29 8.75
N THR A 26 -2.17 17.05 7.60
CA THR A 26 -3.56 17.51 7.37
C THR A 26 -4.64 16.64 8.03
N GLY A 27 -4.26 15.50 8.63
CA GLY A 27 -5.21 14.57 9.25
C GLY A 27 -6.03 13.76 8.26
N PHE A 28 -5.59 13.67 6.99
CA PHE A 28 -6.22 12.88 5.94
C PHE A 28 -5.25 11.86 5.33
N ILE A 29 -5.82 10.77 4.80
CA ILE A 29 -5.13 9.74 4.04
C ILE A 29 -5.88 9.56 2.71
N ASP A 30 -5.16 9.60 1.60
CA ASP A 30 -5.67 9.15 0.31
C ASP A 30 -5.35 7.65 0.17
N ALA A 31 -6.37 6.84 -0.03
CA ALA A 31 -6.27 5.39 -0.14
C ALA A 31 -7.02 4.86 -1.37
N TYR A 32 -6.65 3.67 -1.81
CA TYR A 32 -7.41 2.85 -2.72
C TYR A 32 -8.23 1.82 -1.93
N ILE A 33 -9.48 1.64 -2.35
CA ILE A 33 -10.31 0.50 -1.95
C ILE A 33 -10.20 -0.56 -3.04
N ILE A 34 -9.59 -1.69 -2.69
CA ILE A 34 -9.35 -2.82 -3.61
C ILE A 34 -10.26 -3.98 -3.21
N ASN A 35 -11.10 -4.44 -4.15
CA ASN A 35 -11.95 -5.60 -3.94
C ASN A 35 -11.14 -6.89 -4.05
N CYS A 36 -10.92 -7.56 -2.92
CA CYS A 36 -10.17 -8.80 -2.82
C CYS A 36 -11.09 -10.02 -2.96
N TYR A 37 -10.65 -11.02 -3.73
CA TYR A 37 -11.40 -12.25 -3.88
C TYR A 37 -11.38 -13.07 -2.58
N GLY A 38 -12.56 -13.33 -2.02
CA GLY A 38 -12.74 -14.17 -0.83
C GLY A 38 -12.28 -13.52 0.49
N LYS A 39 -12.00 -12.21 0.50
CA LYS A 39 -11.59 -11.45 1.69
C LYS A 39 -12.36 -10.12 1.76
N ASP A 40 -12.33 -9.47 2.92
CA ASP A 40 -12.76 -8.08 3.05
C ASP A 40 -12.00 -7.18 2.05
N PRO A 41 -12.55 -6.04 1.61
CA PRO A 41 -11.82 -5.11 0.76
C PRO A 41 -10.53 -4.63 1.44
N MET A 42 -9.48 -4.46 0.65
CA MET A 42 -8.21 -3.92 1.11
C MET A 42 -8.25 -2.40 1.06
N LEU A 43 -7.72 -1.76 2.11
CA LEU A 43 -7.45 -0.33 2.15
C LEU A 43 -5.94 -0.11 1.96
N LEU A 44 -5.55 0.34 0.78
CA LEU A 44 -4.15 0.54 0.40
C LEU A 44 -3.84 2.05 0.29
N PRO A 45 -2.93 2.62 1.09
CA PRO A 45 -2.50 4.01 0.93
C PRO A 45 -2.01 4.30 -0.51
N GLN A 46 -2.43 5.41 -1.13
CA GLN A 46 -2.07 5.66 -2.53
C GLN A 46 -0.60 6.02 -2.72
N ASN A 47 0.06 6.53 -1.68
CA ASN A 47 1.45 6.96 -1.73
C ASN A 47 2.43 5.80 -1.98
N VAL A 48 2.04 4.55 -1.69
CA VAL A 48 2.88 3.36 -1.97
C VAL A 48 2.69 2.83 -3.38
N VAL A 49 1.79 3.41 -4.18
CA VAL A 49 1.53 2.99 -5.57
C VAL A 49 2.28 3.89 -6.53
N LEU A 50 3.25 3.33 -7.25
CA LEU A 50 4.07 4.06 -8.22
C LEU A 50 3.36 4.26 -9.55
N SER A 51 2.59 3.27 -9.99
CA SER A 51 1.82 3.32 -11.24
C SER A 51 0.76 2.22 -11.30
N ALA A 52 -0.14 2.32 -12.27
CA ALA A 52 -1.14 1.31 -12.57
C ALA A 52 -1.13 1.01 -14.08
N GLN A 53 -1.24 -0.26 -14.46
CA GLN A 53 -1.30 -0.68 -15.85
C GLN A 53 -2.25 -1.87 -16.05
N ASN A 54 -2.90 -1.93 -17.21
CA ASN A 54 -3.68 -3.10 -17.59
C ASN A 54 -2.75 -4.30 -17.77
N SER A 55 -3.16 -5.46 -17.25
CA SER A 55 -2.39 -6.69 -17.35
C SER A 55 -3.33 -7.90 -17.37
N PRO A 56 -2.96 -9.01 -18.03
CA PRO A 56 -3.60 -10.29 -17.75
C PRO A 56 -3.44 -10.62 -16.26
N ILE A 57 -4.46 -11.23 -15.65
CA ILE A 57 -4.47 -11.49 -14.20
C ILE A 57 -3.54 -12.63 -13.81
N HIS A 58 -3.44 -13.66 -14.65
CA HIS A 58 -2.71 -14.90 -14.36
C HIS A 58 -1.29 -14.87 -14.91
N VAL A 59 -0.53 -13.82 -14.57
CA VAL A 59 0.89 -13.73 -14.91
C VAL A 59 1.69 -13.77 -13.63
N PRO A 60 2.80 -14.52 -13.56
CA PRO A 60 3.66 -14.56 -12.36
C PRO A 60 4.53 -13.30 -12.25
N VAL A 61 4.70 -12.58 -13.36
CA VAL A 61 5.48 -11.34 -13.44
C VAL A 61 4.80 -10.32 -14.33
N VAL A 62 4.94 -9.05 -13.99
CA VAL A 62 4.52 -7.90 -14.80
C VAL A 62 5.76 -7.15 -15.26
N GLU A 63 5.81 -6.82 -16.55
CA GLU A 63 6.86 -5.97 -17.10
C GLU A 63 6.56 -4.51 -16.78
N TRP A 64 7.51 -3.85 -16.12
CA TRP A 64 7.42 -2.44 -15.76
C TRP A 64 8.80 -1.79 -15.96
N HIS A 65 8.85 -0.83 -16.90
CA HIS A 65 10.12 -0.37 -17.49
C HIS A 65 10.97 -1.55 -17.97
N GLU A 66 12.24 -1.64 -17.58
CA GLU A 66 13.16 -2.73 -17.96
C GLU A 66 13.18 -3.87 -16.92
N LYS A 67 12.26 -3.87 -15.96
CA LYS A 67 12.19 -4.86 -14.87
C LYS A 67 10.99 -5.81 -15.03
N LYS A 68 11.17 -7.02 -14.49
CA LYS A 68 10.10 -8.01 -14.31
C LYS A 68 9.77 -8.09 -12.83
N LEU A 69 8.61 -7.57 -12.47
CA LEU A 69 8.17 -7.50 -11.08
C LEU A 69 7.32 -8.73 -10.77
N PRO A 70 7.58 -9.46 -9.67
CA PRO A 70 6.73 -10.58 -9.30
C PRO A 70 5.34 -10.07 -8.90
N THR A 71 4.33 -10.91 -9.08
CA THR A 71 2.94 -10.54 -8.85
C THR A 71 2.39 -11.15 -7.56
N PHE A 72 1.71 -10.33 -6.77
CA PHE A 72 0.80 -10.79 -5.73
C PHE A 72 -0.64 -10.58 -6.20
N SER A 73 -1.48 -11.61 -6.16
CA SER A 73 -2.85 -11.52 -6.69
C SER A 73 -3.90 -11.50 -5.60
N VAL A 74 -4.74 -10.46 -5.66
CA VAL A 74 -5.96 -10.34 -4.85
C VAL A 74 -7.24 -10.38 -5.71
N SER A 75 -7.07 -10.62 -7.01
CA SER A 75 -8.15 -10.64 -8.00
C SER A 75 -8.92 -11.98 -8.03
N ASP A 76 -10.09 -11.97 -8.65
CA ASP A 76 -10.92 -13.16 -8.86
C ASP A 76 -10.21 -14.11 -9.84
N PRO A 77 -9.98 -15.38 -9.47
CA PRO A 77 -9.25 -16.33 -10.31
C PRO A 77 -9.96 -16.68 -11.62
N ARG A 78 -11.21 -16.22 -11.82
CA ARG A 78 -11.99 -16.43 -13.06
C ARG A 78 -11.85 -15.27 -14.05
N LYS A 79 -11.28 -14.13 -13.65
CA LYS A 79 -11.10 -12.98 -14.55
C LYS A 79 -9.80 -13.11 -15.33
N ALA A 80 -9.87 -12.83 -16.63
CA ALA A 80 -8.69 -12.91 -17.51
C ALA A 80 -7.86 -11.62 -17.53
N LEU A 81 -8.51 -10.46 -17.38
CA LEU A 81 -7.89 -9.14 -17.45
C LEU A 81 -8.17 -8.35 -16.18
N GLY A 82 -7.18 -7.57 -15.76
CA GLY A 82 -7.25 -6.74 -14.58
C GLY A 82 -6.24 -5.61 -14.64
N VAL A 83 -5.96 -5.03 -13.49
CA VAL A 83 -5.02 -3.92 -13.33
C VAL A 83 -3.91 -4.35 -12.38
N ALA A 84 -2.66 -4.19 -12.83
CA ALA A 84 -1.48 -4.32 -12.00
C ALA A 84 -1.18 -2.96 -11.38
N LEU A 85 -1.20 -2.87 -10.05
CA LEU A 85 -0.65 -1.72 -9.32
C LEU A 85 0.81 -2.02 -9.00
N ILE A 86 1.71 -1.13 -9.39
CA ILE A 86 3.13 -1.27 -9.07
C ILE A 86 3.35 -0.67 -7.69
N ILE A 87 3.71 -1.53 -6.74
CA ILE A 87 3.90 -1.17 -5.34
C ILE A 87 5.36 -0.81 -5.09
N GLU A 88 5.58 0.30 -4.39
CA GLU A 88 6.88 0.74 -3.92
C GLU A 88 7.47 -0.28 -2.92
N GLY A 89 8.77 -0.51 -3.03
CA GLY A 89 9.56 -1.24 -2.04
C GLY A 89 10.66 -0.35 -1.50
N GLU A 90 11.30 -0.78 -0.41
CA GLU A 90 12.40 -0.06 0.21
C GLU A 90 13.55 0.16 -0.79
N GLU A 91 13.91 -0.87 -1.53
CA GLU A 91 14.80 -0.76 -2.70
C GLU A 91 14.04 -0.92 -4.02
N ALA A 92 14.69 -0.52 -5.12
CA ALA A 92 14.10 -0.66 -6.45
C ALA A 92 13.85 -2.12 -6.87
N ASP A 93 14.50 -3.07 -6.21
CA ASP A 93 14.34 -4.52 -6.45
C ASP A 93 13.27 -5.14 -5.54
N ASP A 94 12.82 -4.44 -4.50
CA ASP A 94 11.73 -4.88 -3.61
C ASP A 94 10.33 -4.52 -4.15
N ARG A 95 10.27 -3.99 -5.38
CA ARG A 95 9.02 -3.62 -6.03
C ARG A 95 8.30 -4.87 -6.53
N PHE A 96 6.99 -4.90 -6.34
CA PHE A 96 6.13 -5.96 -6.84
C PHE A 96 4.87 -5.39 -7.49
N ALA A 97 4.15 -6.24 -8.22
CA ALA A 97 2.88 -5.88 -8.83
C ALA A 97 1.71 -6.51 -8.04
N LEU A 98 0.79 -5.67 -7.56
CA LEU A 98 -0.46 -6.10 -6.94
C LEU A 98 -1.54 -6.23 -8.02
N MET A 99 -1.96 -7.47 -8.30
CA MET A 99 -2.97 -7.77 -9.32
C MET A 99 -4.39 -7.59 -8.78
N CYS A 100 -5.08 -6.60 -9.34
CA CYS A 100 -6.43 -6.20 -9.00
C CYS A 100 -7.42 -6.58 -10.10
N ASN A 101 -8.68 -6.76 -9.72
CA ASN A 101 -9.80 -7.07 -10.62
C ASN A 101 -10.06 -5.98 -11.67
N GLU A 102 -9.82 -4.72 -11.31
CA GLU A 102 -10.06 -3.49 -12.07
C GLU A 102 -9.30 -2.35 -11.39
N MET A 103 -9.36 -1.14 -11.97
CA MET A 103 -8.78 0.05 -11.34
C MET A 103 -9.48 0.32 -10.00
N PRO A 104 -8.75 0.37 -8.87
CA PRO A 104 -9.36 0.59 -7.56
C PRO A 104 -10.01 1.96 -7.43
N ASN A 105 -10.99 2.07 -6.53
CA ASN A 105 -11.61 3.34 -6.22
C ASN A 105 -10.75 4.14 -5.25
N SER A 106 -10.51 5.41 -5.58
CA SER A 106 -9.84 6.35 -4.68
C SER A 106 -10.79 6.88 -3.62
N ILE A 107 -10.33 6.94 -2.37
CA ILE A 107 -11.04 7.57 -1.26
C ILE A 107 -10.08 8.45 -0.46
N ARG A 108 -10.56 9.62 -0.04
CA ARG A 108 -9.87 10.48 0.92
C ARG A 108 -10.57 10.36 2.27
N LEU A 109 -9.82 9.94 3.27
CA LEU A 109 -10.32 9.63 4.61
C LEU A 109 -9.70 10.55 5.64
N ARG A 110 -10.46 10.93 6.67
CA ARG A 110 -9.83 11.54 7.85
C ARG A 110 -9.27 10.43 8.72
N ILE A 111 -8.07 10.59 9.27
CA ILE A 111 -7.42 9.57 10.13
C ILE A 111 -8.33 9.16 11.29
N SER A 112 -9.04 10.12 11.88
CA SER A 112 -10.00 9.88 12.98
C SER A 112 -11.25 9.05 12.58
N GLU A 113 -11.49 8.83 11.30
CA GLU A 113 -12.59 7.98 10.80
C GLU A 113 -12.19 6.52 10.65
N VAL A 114 -10.88 6.24 10.67
CA VAL A 114 -10.33 4.90 10.61
C VAL A 114 -10.22 4.39 12.03
N VAL A 115 -10.98 3.34 12.34
CA VAL A 115 -11.03 2.73 13.68
C VAL A 115 -10.44 1.34 13.61
N ASP A 116 -9.48 1.05 14.48
CA ASP A 116 -8.89 -0.28 14.57
C ASP A 116 -9.92 -1.32 15.03
N VAL A 117 -9.81 -2.52 14.49
CA VAL A 117 -10.63 -3.67 14.87
C VAL A 117 -9.73 -4.69 15.58
N GLU A 118 -10.00 -4.94 16.85
CA GLU A 118 -9.25 -5.89 17.70
C GLU A 118 -9.66 -7.35 17.37
N ASP A 119 -9.39 -7.78 16.15
CA ASP A 119 -9.62 -9.15 15.70
C ASP A 119 -8.30 -9.89 15.56
N ALA A 120 -8.33 -11.21 15.78
CA ALA A 120 -7.19 -12.05 15.48
C ALA A 120 -6.92 -12.04 13.96
N VAL A 121 -5.68 -11.71 13.58
CA VAL A 121 -5.23 -11.75 12.20
C VAL A 121 -4.57 -13.11 11.94
N GLU A 122 -5.27 -13.99 11.24
CA GLU A 122 -4.75 -15.32 10.87
C GLU A 122 -3.92 -15.30 9.58
N ASP A 123 -4.28 -14.40 8.65
CA ASP A 123 -3.60 -14.23 7.38
C ASP A 123 -2.43 -13.27 7.54
N LYS A 124 -1.21 -13.76 7.33
CA LYS A 124 0.01 -12.98 7.51
C LYS A 124 0.13 -11.81 6.52
N THR A 125 -0.55 -11.88 5.37
CA THR A 125 -0.55 -10.78 4.39
C THR A 125 -1.39 -9.58 4.82
N ILE A 126 -2.08 -9.69 5.96
CA ILE A 126 -2.87 -8.64 6.58
C ILE A 126 -2.09 -8.12 7.78
N PHE A 127 -1.87 -6.81 7.83
CA PHE A 127 -1.26 -6.16 8.99
C PHE A 127 -2.29 -5.97 10.10
N GLN A 128 -3.46 -5.42 9.75
CA GLN A 128 -4.56 -5.22 10.69
C GLN A 128 -5.90 -5.08 9.97
N TYR A 129 -6.99 -5.26 10.71
CA TYR A 129 -8.33 -4.88 10.27
C TYR A 129 -8.71 -3.50 10.80
N VAL A 130 -9.37 -2.72 9.95
CA VAL A 130 -9.91 -1.41 10.31
C VAL A 130 -11.36 -1.29 9.87
N LYS A 131 -12.06 -0.33 10.45
CA LYS A 131 -13.43 0.00 10.10
C LYS A 131 -13.52 1.46 9.71
N ILE A 132 -14.25 1.73 8.63
CA ILE A 132 -14.63 3.08 8.21
C ILE A 132 -16.15 3.10 8.14
N GLY A 133 -16.77 3.89 9.03
CA GLY A 133 -18.22 3.87 9.21
C GLY A 133 -18.70 2.48 9.63
N ASN A 134 -19.42 1.78 8.75
CA ASN A 134 -19.94 0.42 8.98
C ASN A 134 -19.23 -0.67 8.16
N VAL A 135 -18.24 -0.31 7.34
CA VAL A 135 -17.56 -1.25 6.45
C VAL A 135 -16.21 -1.60 7.04
N ARG A 136 -15.91 -2.90 7.04
CA ARG A 136 -14.62 -3.45 7.47
C ARG A 136 -13.69 -3.52 6.26
N TYR A 137 -12.43 -3.21 6.51
CA TYR A 137 -11.34 -3.30 5.55
C TYR A 137 -10.15 -4.00 6.21
N HIS A 138 -9.24 -4.52 5.41
CA HIS A 138 -7.93 -4.94 5.88
C HIS A 138 -6.84 -4.03 5.32
N VAL A 139 -5.83 -3.74 6.13
CA VAL A 139 -4.61 -3.06 5.71
C VAL A 139 -3.58 -4.16 5.38
N PRO A 140 -2.97 -4.15 4.19
CA PRO A 140 -2.02 -5.19 3.80
C PRO A 140 -0.69 -5.03 4.55
N ASP A 141 -0.05 -6.15 4.86
CA ASP A 141 1.36 -6.19 5.28
C ASP A 141 2.24 -6.31 4.02
N LEU A 142 2.80 -5.19 3.57
CA LEU A 142 3.58 -5.14 2.33
C LEU A 142 4.90 -5.91 2.44
N ASP A 143 5.53 -5.93 3.61
CA ASP A 143 6.77 -6.68 3.84
C ASP A 143 6.50 -8.19 3.78
N GLN A 144 5.42 -8.64 4.40
CA GLN A 144 5.03 -10.04 4.36
C GLN A 144 4.59 -10.48 2.95
N ILE A 145 3.94 -9.61 2.20
CA ILE A 145 3.63 -9.86 0.78
C ILE A 145 4.91 -9.96 -0.05
N GLN A 146 5.88 -9.06 0.15
CA GLN A 146 7.20 -9.12 -0.52
C GLN A 146 7.92 -10.44 -0.25
N LEU A 147 7.87 -10.95 0.99
CA LEU A 147 8.39 -12.27 1.35
C LEU A 147 7.67 -13.39 0.58
N GLU A 148 6.35 -13.33 0.48
CA GLU A 148 5.54 -14.35 -0.21
C GLU A 148 5.81 -14.39 -1.71
N VAL A 149 6.03 -13.24 -2.33
CA VAL A 149 6.42 -13.15 -3.76
C VAL A 149 7.91 -13.37 -4.02
N GLY A 150 8.69 -13.65 -2.96
CA GLY A 150 10.09 -14.08 -3.05
C GLY A 150 11.12 -12.95 -3.21
N LEU A 151 10.80 -11.72 -2.81
CA LEU A 151 11.69 -10.56 -2.93
C LEU A 151 12.65 -10.40 -1.74
N LYS A 152 12.16 -10.61 -0.52
CA LYS A 152 13.00 -10.59 0.69
C LYS A 152 13.35 -12.02 1.12
N LYS A 153 14.57 -12.26 1.58
CA LYS A 153 14.92 -13.48 2.33
C LYS A 153 14.63 -13.21 3.80
N ALA A 154 13.94 -14.13 4.48
CA ALA A 154 13.88 -14.11 5.93
C ALA A 154 15.31 -14.23 6.47
N GLU A 155 15.76 -13.21 7.21
CA GLU A 155 16.99 -13.29 8.02
C GLU A 155 16.83 -14.26 9.20
#